data_AF-A0A948RBM4-F1
#
_entry.id   AF-A0A948RBM4-F1
#
_cell.length_a   1.000
_cell.length_b   1.000
_cell.length_c   1.000
_cell.angle_alpha   90.00
_cell.angle_beta   90.00
_cell.angle_gamma   90.00
#
_symmetry.space_group_name_H-M   'P 1'
#
loop_
_entity.id
_entity.type
_entity.pdbx_description
1 polymer ?
#
loop_
_entity_poly.entity_id
_entity_poly.type
_entity_poly.pdbx_seq_one_letter_code
_entity_poly.pdbx_strand_id
1 'polypeptide(L)'
;MSRWMITLLALLALPYGYLVLYWTSCIATGCRFDGHMLFYSVVAVIAVPFVMLMIGGGVMMGGARRVQQAATSRNPTPATVAKGAGGGLRFWIGLVLVISALPACAGLFYFMLYTPEEGRDSLGRICETKGSSTTCRPDPEADRPSELDRINAARKRRQWFKLD
;
A
#
# COMPACT_ATOMS: atom_id res chain seq x y z
N MET A 1 -16.40 -18.99 -9.27
CA MET A 1 -16.27 -17.89 -8.30
C MET A 1 -17.63 -17.68 -7.66
N SER A 2 -17.72 -17.83 -6.33
CA SER A 2 -18.98 -17.70 -5.61
C SER A 2 -19.49 -16.25 -5.70
N ARG A 3 -20.81 -16.05 -5.69
CA ARG A 3 -21.42 -14.70 -5.65
C ARG A 3 -20.89 -13.90 -4.44
N TRP A 4 -20.74 -14.57 -3.30
CA TRP A 4 -20.12 -14.03 -2.09
C TRP A 4 -18.73 -13.47 -2.32
N MET A 5 -17.90 -14.18 -3.07
CA MET A 5 -16.53 -13.75 -3.35
C MET A 5 -16.50 -12.52 -4.25
N ILE A 6 -17.43 -12.40 -5.21
CA ILE A 6 -17.58 -11.20 -6.04
C ILE A 6 -18.00 -10.01 -5.17
N THR A 7 -18.99 -10.22 -4.29
CA THR A 7 -19.47 -9.17 -3.37
C THR A 7 -18.36 -8.69 -2.43
N LEU A 8 -17.57 -9.61 -1.86
CA LEU A 8 -16.44 -9.27 -1.00
C LEU A 8 -15.38 -8.45 -1.74
N LEU A 9 -15.01 -8.85 -2.96
CA LEU A 9 -14.05 -8.08 -3.76
C LEU A 9 -14.60 -6.70 -4.17
N ALA A 10 -15.89 -6.60 -4.45
CA ALA A 10 -16.54 -5.31 -4.75
C ALA A 10 -16.55 -4.38 -3.53
N LEU A 11 -16.83 -4.92 -2.34
CA LEU A 11 -16.78 -4.17 -1.09
C LEU A 11 -15.38 -3.64 -0.77
N LEU A 12 -14.33 -4.42 -1.11
CA LEU A 12 -12.95 -3.97 -0.96
C LEU A 12 -12.59 -2.80 -1.89
N ALA A 13 -13.19 -2.73 -3.08
CA ALA A 13 -12.92 -1.66 -4.05
C ALA A 13 -13.70 -0.37 -3.77
N LEU A 14 -14.82 -0.45 -3.06
CA LEU A 14 -15.77 0.66 -2.86
C LEU A 14 -15.15 1.89 -2.15
N PRO A 15 -14.35 1.75 -1.08
CA PRO A 15 -13.69 2.88 -0.43
C PRO A 15 -12.74 3.65 -1.38
N TYR A 16 -12.09 2.95 -2.30
CA TYR A 16 -11.20 3.56 -3.29
C TYR A 16 -11.97 4.36 -4.33
N GLY A 17 -13.10 3.83 -4.79
CA GLY A 17 -14.01 4.57 -5.67
C GLY A 17 -14.52 5.86 -5.00
N TYR A 18 -14.90 5.78 -3.73
CA TYR A 18 -15.29 6.96 -2.95
C TYR A 18 -14.16 7.99 -2.82
N LEU A 19 -12.94 7.55 -2.51
CA LEU A 19 -11.79 8.45 -2.40
C LEU A 19 -11.49 9.17 -3.72
N VAL A 20 -11.56 8.46 -4.85
CA VAL A 20 -11.39 9.08 -6.18
C VAL A 20 -12.46 10.15 -6.41
N LEU A 21 -13.72 9.85 -6.11
CA LEU A 21 -14.81 10.83 -6.23
C LEU A 21 -14.60 12.04 -5.31
N TYR A 22 -14.24 11.80 -4.04
CA TYR A 22 -13.99 12.87 -3.07
C TYR A 22 -12.88 13.82 -3.53
N TRP A 23 -11.72 13.27 -3.92
CA TRP A 23 -10.57 14.06 -4.33
C TRP A 23 -10.79 14.77 -5.66
N THR A 24 -11.42 14.11 -6.64
CA THR A 24 -11.74 14.74 -7.92
C THR A 24 -12.72 15.90 -7.75
N SER A 25 -13.76 15.74 -6.92
CA SER A 25 -14.67 16.83 -6.58
C SER A 25 -13.95 17.95 -5.82
N CYS A 26 -13.08 17.61 -4.85
CA CYS A 26 -12.34 18.61 -4.08
C CYS A 26 -11.43 19.47 -4.97
N ILE A 27 -10.76 18.87 -5.97
CA ILE A 27 -9.91 19.58 -6.93
C ILE A 27 -10.75 20.48 -7.83
N ALA A 28 -11.93 20.00 -8.28
CA ALA A 28 -12.77 20.73 -9.22
C ALA A 28 -13.51 21.92 -8.59
N THR A 29 -14.04 21.77 -7.37
CA THR A 29 -14.92 22.76 -6.74
C THR A 29 -14.31 23.44 -5.51
N GLY A 30 -13.14 22.99 -5.06
CA GLY A 30 -12.54 23.39 -3.79
C GLY A 30 -13.23 22.71 -2.60
N CYS A 31 -12.44 22.20 -1.65
CA CYS A 31 -12.94 21.69 -0.38
C CYS A 31 -12.03 22.08 0.80
N ARG A 32 -12.56 22.08 2.03
CA ARG A 32 -11.71 22.21 3.23
C ARG A 32 -10.97 20.91 3.46
N PHE A 33 -9.65 20.98 3.57
CA PHE A 33 -8.82 19.85 3.99
C PHE A 33 -9.14 19.48 5.44
N ASP A 34 -9.80 18.34 5.62
CA ASP A 34 -9.96 17.68 6.91
C ASP A 34 -8.78 16.73 7.15
N GLY A 35 -8.15 16.83 8.33
CA GLY A 35 -7.04 15.97 8.73
C GLY A 35 -7.42 14.49 8.75
N HIS A 36 -8.69 14.17 9.07
CA HIS A 36 -9.18 12.80 9.01
C HIS A 36 -9.22 12.25 7.58
N MET A 37 -9.68 13.04 6.61
CA MET A 37 -9.71 12.63 5.21
C MET A 37 -8.31 12.44 4.65
N LEU A 38 -7.35 13.26 5.05
CA LEU A 38 -5.95 13.09 4.68
C LEU A 38 -5.37 11.79 5.26
N PHE A 39 -5.63 11.52 6.54
CA PHE A 39 -5.23 10.26 7.18
C PHE A 39 -5.84 9.03 6.48
N TYR A 40 -7.16 9.02 6.25
CA TYR A 40 -7.83 7.91 5.57
C TYR A 40 -7.32 7.70 4.15
N SER A 41 -6.97 8.77 3.43
CA SER A 41 -6.38 8.68 2.11
C SER A 41 -5.00 8.03 2.15
N VAL A 42 -4.15 8.40 3.11
CA VAL A 42 -2.84 7.77 3.29
C VAL A 42 -2.98 6.29 3.63
N VAL A 43 -3.86 5.95 4.58
CA VAL A 43 -4.13 4.55 4.94
C VAL A 43 -4.63 3.75 3.74
N ALA A 44 -5.55 4.31 2.96
CA ALA A 44 -6.07 3.66 1.76
C ALA A 44 -4.96 3.42 0.73
N VAL A 45 -4.09 4.41 0.47
CA VAL A 45 -2.95 4.27 -0.45
C VAL A 45 -2.00 3.15 0.00
N ILE A 46 -1.66 3.09 1.29
CA ILE A 46 -0.84 2.02 1.86
C ILE A 46 -1.53 0.64 1.72
N ALA A 47 -2.87 0.61 1.81
CA ALA A 47 -3.66 -0.62 1.67
C ALA A 47 -3.83 -1.11 0.22
N VAL A 48 -3.64 -0.25 -0.79
CA VAL A 48 -3.78 -0.59 -2.23
C VAL A 48 -3.09 -1.92 -2.61
N PRO A 49 -1.79 -2.12 -2.33
CA PRO A 49 -1.11 -3.35 -2.76
C PRO A 49 -1.71 -4.61 -2.11
N PHE A 50 -2.17 -4.54 -0.86
CA PHE A 50 -2.85 -5.67 -0.22
C PHE A 50 -4.21 -5.97 -0.86
N VAL A 51 -4.98 -4.92 -1.18
CA VAL A 51 -6.26 -5.09 -1.86
C VAL A 51 -6.07 -5.64 -3.28
N MET A 52 -5.04 -5.19 -4.00
CA MET A 52 -4.64 -5.74 -5.29
C MET A 52 -4.25 -7.22 -5.20
N LEU A 53 -3.50 -7.63 -4.16
CA LEU A 53 -3.19 -9.04 -3.92
C LEU A 53 -4.45 -9.87 -3.68
N MET A 54 -5.39 -9.38 -2.86
CA MET A 54 -6.62 -10.10 -2.52
C MET A 54 -7.55 -10.25 -3.74
N ILE A 55 -7.75 -9.16 -4.49
CA ILE A 55 -8.53 -9.17 -5.74
C ILE A 55 -7.82 -10.05 -6.78
N GLY A 56 -6.53 -9.82 -7.00
CA GLY A 56 -5.71 -10.53 -7.96
C GLY A 56 -5.69 -12.04 -7.70
N GLY A 57 -5.40 -12.44 -6.46
CA GLY A 57 -5.41 -13.85 -6.04
C GLY A 57 -6.79 -14.49 -6.19
N GLY A 58 -7.86 -13.80 -5.77
CA GLY A 58 -9.22 -14.28 -5.92
C GLY A 58 -9.61 -14.50 -7.39
N VAL A 59 -9.32 -13.52 -8.25
CA VAL A 59 -9.60 -13.59 -9.69
C VAL A 59 -8.74 -14.66 -10.37
N MET A 60 -7.46 -14.78 -10.00
CA MET A 60 -6.53 -15.77 -10.50
C MET A 60 -7.00 -17.19 -10.18
N MET A 61 -7.28 -17.48 -8.92
CA MET A 61 -7.81 -18.79 -8.49
C MET A 61 -9.17 -19.09 -9.13
N GLY A 62 -10.04 -18.08 -9.24
CA GLY A 62 -11.33 -18.22 -9.90
C GLY A 62 -11.22 -18.52 -11.40
N GLY A 63 -10.22 -17.94 -12.08
CA GLY A 63 -9.86 -18.21 -13.47
C GLY A 63 -9.27 -19.60 -13.66
N ALA A 64 -8.27 -19.97 -12.85
CA ALA A 64 -7.61 -21.28 -12.88
C ALA A 64 -8.63 -22.43 -12.74
N ARG A 65 -9.58 -22.32 -11.80
CA ARG A 65 -10.65 -23.32 -11.62
C ARG A 65 -11.51 -23.49 -12.89
N ARG A 66 -11.79 -22.40 -13.61
CA ARG A 66 -12.59 -22.46 -14.85
C ARG A 66 -11.81 -23.06 -16.02
N VAL A 67 -10.51 -22.77 -16.12
CA VAL A 67 -9.62 -23.40 -17.11
C VAL A 67 -9.52 -24.91 -16.84
N GLN A 68 -9.28 -25.30 -15.59
CA GLN A 68 -9.19 -26.69 -15.19
C GLN A 68 -10.48 -27.46 -15.51
N GLN A 69 -11.64 -26.89 -15.14
CA GLN A 69 -12.95 -27.50 -15.44
C GLN A 69 -13.19 -27.67 -16.94
N ALA A 70 -12.73 -26.74 -17.77
CA ALA A 70 -12.85 -26.85 -19.22
C ALA A 70 -11.89 -27.90 -19.80
N ALA A 71 -10.66 -27.98 -19.28
CA ALA A 71 -9.63 -28.91 -19.73
C ALA A 71 -9.94 -30.37 -19.36
N THR A 72 -10.59 -30.62 -18.22
CA THR A 72 -10.95 -31.99 -17.77
C THR A 72 -12.30 -32.45 -18.32
N SER A 73 -12.96 -31.67 -19.17
CA SER A 73 -14.28 -32.00 -19.72
C SER A 73 -14.16 -33.07 -20.81
N ARG A 74 -14.65 -34.29 -20.52
CA ARG A 74 -14.63 -35.43 -21.46
C ARG A 74 -15.34 -35.15 -22.80
N ASN A 75 -16.39 -34.32 -22.78
CA ASN A 75 -17.12 -33.87 -23.96
C ASN A 75 -17.24 -32.33 -23.95
N PRO A 76 -16.30 -31.59 -24.55
CA PRO A 76 -16.31 -30.13 -24.51
C PRO A 76 -17.43 -29.58 -25.39
N THR A 77 -18.44 -28.97 -24.78
CA THR A 77 -19.42 -28.15 -25.50
C THR A 77 -18.82 -26.77 -25.80
N PRO A 78 -19.31 -26.04 -26.82
CA PRO A 78 -18.87 -24.66 -27.10
C PRO A 78 -18.98 -23.75 -25.87
N ALA A 79 -20.01 -23.95 -25.04
CA ALA A 79 -20.19 -23.21 -23.78
C ALA A 79 -19.09 -23.51 -22.75
N THR A 80 -18.59 -24.75 -22.69
CA THR A 80 -17.48 -25.14 -21.81
C THR A 80 -16.16 -24.53 -22.28
N VAL A 81 -15.89 -24.53 -23.59
CA VAL A 81 -14.69 -23.91 -24.18
C VAL A 81 -14.68 -22.40 -23.96
N ALA A 82 -15.80 -21.70 -24.21
CA ALA A 82 -15.93 -20.27 -23.97
C ALA A 82 -15.72 -19.90 -22.48
N LYS A 83 -16.25 -20.72 -21.55
CA LYS A 83 -16.02 -20.55 -20.10
C LYS A 83 -14.54 -20.77 -19.73
N GLY A 84 -13.86 -21.71 -20.38
CA GLY A 84 -12.43 -21.96 -20.23
C GLY A 84 -11.59 -20.79 -20.69
N ALA A 85 -11.82 -20.28 -21.90
CA ALA A 85 -11.13 -19.10 -22.44
C ALA A 85 -11.34 -17.85 -21.57
N GLY A 86 -12.57 -17.57 -21.15
CA GLY A 86 -12.87 -16.50 -20.20
C GLY A 86 -12.27 -16.74 -18.81
N GLY A 87 -12.02 -17.99 -18.43
CA GLY A 87 -11.26 -18.36 -17.24
C GLY A 87 -9.77 -18.03 -17.38
N GLY A 88 -9.18 -18.31 -18.54
CA GLY A 88 -7.78 -18.01 -18.85
C GLY A 88 -7.49 -16.50 -18.83
N LEU A 89 -8.38 -15.70 -19.42
CA LEU A 89 -8.26 -14.24 -19.35
C LEU A 89 -8.26 -13.72 -17.91
N ARG A 90 -9.18 -14.24 -17.07
CA ARG A 90 -9.23 -13.88 -15.64
C ARG A 90 -7.98 -14.31 -14.90
N PHE A 91 -7.45 -15.50 -15.20
CA PHE A 91 -6.19 -15.95 -14.61
C PHE A 91 -5.06 -14.95 -14.88
N TRP A 92 -4.88 -14.52 -16.12
CA TRP A 92 -3.85 -13.55 -16.49
C TRP A 92 -4.03 -12.18 -15.84
N ILE A 93 -5.27 -11.66 -15.81
CA ILE A 93 -5.57 -10.40 -15.09
C ILE A 93 -5.20 -10.52 -13.61
N GLY A 94 -5.61 -11.61 -12.96
CA GLY A 94 -5.29 -11.86 -11.57
C GLY A 94 -3.79 -11.98 -11.31
N LEU A 95 -3.07 -12.66 -12.20
CA LEU A 95 -1.62 -12.82 -12.11
C LEU A 95 -0.88 -11.49 -12.23
N VAL A 96 -1.27 -10.63 -13.16
CA VAL A 96 -0.68 -9.28 -13.31
C VAL A 96 -0.89 -8.44 -12.05
N LEU A 97 -2.09 -8.49 -11.46
CA LEU A 97 -2.38 -7.79 -10.20
C LEU A 97 -1.51 -8.29 -9.04
N VAL A 98 -1.28 -9.61 -8.96
CA VAL A 98 -0.43 -10.19 -7.93
C VAL A 98 1.04 -9.79 -8.12
N ILE A 99 1.59 -9.95 -9.33
CA ILE A 99 2.99 -9.64 -9.62
C ILE A 99 3.29 -8.15 -9.40
N SER A 100 2.38 -7.26 -9.78
CA SER A 100 2.55 -5.82 -9.56
C SER A 100 2.47 -5.42 -8.09
N ALA A 101 1.65 -6.11 -7.28
CA ALA A 101 1.47 -5.78 -5.87
C ALA A 101 2.54 -6.39 -4.94
N LEU A 102 3.15 -7.51 -5.33
CA LEU A 102 4.14 -8.24 -4.51
C LEU A 102 5.34 -7.37 -4.07
N PRO A 103 6.02 -6.61 -4.96
CA PRO A 103 7.16 -5.78 -4.56
C PRO A 103 6.78 -4.72 -3.53
N ALA A 104 5.60 -4.09 -3.70
CA ALA A 104 5.11 -3.08 -2.77
C ALA A 104 4.80 -3.68 -1.40
N CYS A 105 4.17 -4.87 -1.35
CA CYS A 105 3.92 -5.58 -0.10
C CYS A 105 5.23 -5.99 0.59
N ALA A 106 6.19 -6.52 -0.16
CA ALA A 106 7.50 -6.90 0.36
C ALA A 106 8.25 -5.70 0.92
N GLY A 107 8.22 -4.55 0.23
CA GLY A 107 8.82 -3.31 0.72
C GLY A 107 8.17 -2.81 2.01
N LEU A 108 6.83 -2.79 2.09
CA LEU A 108 6.12 -2.39 3.30
C LEU A 108 6.40 -3.33 4.47
N PHE A 109 6.46 -4.63 4.22
CA PHE A 109 6.79 -5.63 5.22
C PHE A 109 8.23 -5.48 5.71
N TYR A 110 9.17 -5.23 4.79
CA TYR A 110 10.57 -4.92 5.13
C TYR A 110 10.66 -3.70 6.05
N PHE A 111 9.95 -2.61 5.75
CA PHE A 111 9.92 -1.42 6.61
C PHE A 111 9.31 -1.69 7.99
N MET A 112 8.30 -2.56 8.10
CA MET A 112 7.72 -2.91 9.39
C MET A 112 8.65 -3.76 10.26
N LEU A 113 9.46 -4.63 9.65
CA LEU A 113 10.42 -5.48 10.35
C LEU A 113 11.78 -4.85 10.55
N TYR A 114 12.05 -3.72 9.89
CA TYR A 114 13.30 -2.99 10.04
C TYR A 114 13.41 -2.46 11.46
N THR A 115 14.22 -3.15 12.26
CA THR A 115 14.60 -2.72 13.60
C THR A 115 15.87 -1.89 13.47
N PRO A 116 15.89 -0.66 14.03
CA PRO A 116 17.10 0.14 14.04
C PRO A 116 18.18 -0.55 14.89
N GLU A 117 19.44 -0.28 14.58
CA GLU A 117 20.58 -0.76 15.38
C GLU A 117 20.44 -0.33 16.84
N GLU A 118 20.95 -1.15 17.76
CA GLU A 118 20.90 -0.85 19.19
C GLU A 118 21.54 0.52 19.49
N GLY A 119 20.85 1.34 20.28
CA GLY A 119 21.28 2.70 20.58
C GLY A 119 21.02 3.73 19.47
N ARG A 120 20.35 3.34 18.37
CA ARG A 120 19.90 4.25 17.31
C ARG A 120 18.38 4.24 17.15
N ASP A 121 17.81 5.35 16.67
CA ASP A 121 16.42 5.37 16.23
C ASP A 121 16.26 5.01 14.74
N SER A 122 15.02 4.92 14.26
CA SER A 122 14.69 4.63 12.86
C SER A 122 15.18 5.70 11.86
N LEU A 123 15.65 6.85 12.35
CA LEU A 123 16.29 7.90 11.55
C LEU A 123 17.82 7.81 11.59
N GLY A 124 18.38 6.79 12.26
CA GLY A 124 19.81 6.59 12.43
C GLY A 124 20.47 7.51 13.46
N ARG A 125 19.67 8.23 14.27
CA ARG A 125 20.17 9.14 15.31
C ARG A 125 20.60 8.34 16.53
N ILE A 126 21.70 8.75 17.15
CA ILE A 126 22.23 8.12 18.37
C ILE A 126 21.33 8.52 19.53
N CYS A 127 20.74 7.54 20.21
CA CYS A 127 19.84 7.75 21.34
C CYS A 127 20.50 7.28 22.63
N GLU A 128 20.67 8.21 23.56
CA GLU A 128 21.17 7.93 24.91
C GLU A 128 20.00 7.95 25.89
N THR A 129 19.85 6.89 26.69
CA THR A 129 18.83 6.81 27.73
C THR A 129 19.46 7.14 29.08
N LYS A 130 18.99 8.21 29.73
CA LYS A 130 19.39 8.60 31.09
C LYS A 130 18.15 8.59 31.99
N GLY A 131 18.03 7.58 32.84
CA GLY A 131 16.84 7.39 33.69
C GLY A 131 15.59 7.11 32.87
N SER A 132 14.53 7.92 33.03
CA SER A 132 13.27 7.81 32.29
C SER A 132 13.22 8.63 30.98
N SER A 133 14.31 9.31 30.60
CA SER A 133 14.36 10.15 29.41
C SER A 133 15.31 9.58 28.37
N THR A 134 14.82 9.41 27.15
CA THR A 134 15.63 9.06 25.98
C THR A 134 15.85 10.31 25.14
N THR A 135 17.11 10.66 24.90
CA THR A 135 17.48 11.84 24.11
C THR A 135 18.23 11.38 22.88
N CYS A 136 17.74 11.73 21.69
CA CYS A 136 18.36 11.36 20.42
C CYS A 136 19.08 12.56 19.79
N ARG A 137 20.33 12.36 19.38
CA ARG A 137 21.15 13.36 18.68
C ARG A 137 21.50 12.88 17.27
N PRO A 138 21.61 13.78 16.28
CA PRO A 138 22.09 13.41 14.96
C PRO A 138 23.45 12.69 15.05
N ASP A 139 23.61 11.63 14.26
CA ASP A 139 24.89 10.94 14.15
C ASP A 139 25.87 11.81 13.34
N PRO A 140 27.01 12.24 13.92
CA PRO A 140 28.01 13.02 13.20
C PRO A 140 28.71 12.24 12.08
N GLU A 141 28.69 10.91 12.11
CA GLU A 141 29.32 10.04 11.11
C GLU A 141 28.34 9.58 10.02
N ALA A 142 27.08 10.00 10.07
CA ALA A 142 26.11 9.66 9.05
C ALA A 142 26.46 10.33 7.72
N ASP A 143 26.71 9.51 6.70
CA ASP A 143 27.00 9.92 5.32
C ASP A 143 25.95 10.89 4.75
N ARG A 144 24.70 10.80 5.24
CA ARG A 144 23.61 11.76 4.95
C ARG A 144 22.75 11.99 6.20
N PRO A 145 22.61 13.23 6.69
CA PRO A 145 21.69 13.54 7.78
C PRO A 145 20.24 13.32 7.34
N SER A 146 19.37 12.90 8.27
CA SER A 146 17.95 12.67 7.97
C SER A 146 17.28 13.96 7.47
N GLU A 147 16.29 13.84 6.57
CA GLU A 147 15.49 14.98 6.08
C GLU A 147 14.86 15.78 7.24
N LEU A 148 14.44 15.06 8.29
CA LEU A 148 13.88 15.64 9.50
C LEU A 148 14.90 16.49 10.25
N ASP A 149 16.14 16.02 10.37
CA ASP A 149 17.23 16.80 10.98
C ASP A 149 17.59 18.01 10.13
N ARG A 150 17.55 17.89 8.79
CA ARG A 150 17.78 19.01 7.87
C ARG A 150 16.70 20.09 8.02
N ILE A 151 15.43 19.71 8.09
CA ILE A 151 14.30 20.62 8.28
C ILE A 151 14.37 21.28 9.67
N ASN A 152 14.66 20.50 10.71
CA ASN A 152 14.79 21.02 12.07
C ASN A 152 15.98 21.98 12.20
N ALA A 153 17.12 21.67 11.58
CA ALA A 153 18.28 22.55 11.53
C ALA A 153 17.96 23.86 10.77
N ALA A 154 17.23 23.79 9.66
CA ALA A 154 16.79 24.97 8.92
C ALA A 154 15.81 25.83 9.74
N ARG A 155 14.88 25.19 10.47
CA ARG A 155 13.93 25.88 11.37
C ARG A 155 14.66 26.54 12.54
N LYS A 156 15.65 25.87 13.14
CA LYS A 156 16.52 26.43 14.17
C LYS A 156 17.22 27.68 13.63
N ARG A 157 17.90 27.61 12.48
CA ARG A 157 18.56 28.79 11.88
C ARG A 157 17.59 29.96 11.69
N ARG A 158 16.37 29.72 11.19
CA ARG A 158 15.35 30.77 11.03
C ARG A 158 14.87 31.38 12.35
N GLN A 159 14.85 30.63 13.44
CA GLN A 159 14.50 31.18 14.77
C GLN A 159 15.58 32.10 15.31
N TRP A 160 16.86 31.83 15.00
CA TRP A 160 17.97 32.67 15.44
C TRP A 160 17.91 34.05 14.78
N PHE A 161 17.55 34.11 13.50
CA PHE A 161 17.32 35.37 12.77
C PHE A 161 16.00 36.09 13.11
N LYS A 162 15.21 35.58 14.07
CA LYS A 162 13.98 36.24 14.57
C LYS A 162 14.13 36.76 16.01
N LEU A 163 15.26 36.50 16.65
CA LEU A 163 15.57 36.93 18.02
C LEU A 163 16.47 38.18 18.05
N ASP A 164 16.83 38.70 16.88
CA ASP A 164 17.41 40.04 16.66
C ASP A 164 16.32 40.98 16.11
#